data_AF-A0A7J3IF62-F1
#
_entry.id   AF-A0A7J3IF62-F1
#
_cell.length_a   1.000
_cell.length_b   1.000
_cell.length_c   1.000
_cell.angle_alpha   90.00
_cell.angle_beta   90.00
_cell.angle_gamma   90.00
#
_symmetry.space_group_name_H-M   'P 1'
#
loop_
_entity.id
_entity.type
_entity.pdbx_description
1 polymer ?
#
loop_
_entity_poly.entity_id
_entity_poly.type
_entity_poly.pdbx_seq_one_letter_code
_entity_poly.pdbx_strand_id
1 'polypeptide(L)'
;MEKFLPILDVIRSRLAEILSKNRDGMCSWDLEKLRNVGDDLIKLSSDVYPRLLEVGHRILYQSIREAGLGIIWRVSLIEKNGEVKAEDKEYFANVYEALQNIHMKIESGEYYRALLEIANKRRRDEKEQFIL
;
A
#
# COMPACT_ATOMS: atom_id res chain seq x y z
N MET A 1 -16.41 9.77 -8.39
CA MET A 1 -14.94 9.75 -8.36
C MET A 1 -14.35 10.77 -7.39
N GLU A 2 -14.96 11.94 -7.18
CA GLU A 2 -14.47 12.93 -6.20
C GLU A 2 -14.38 12.40 -4.75
N LYS A 3 -15.28 11.48 -4.36
CA LYS A 3 -15.21 10.77 -3.06
C LYS A 3 -13.88 9.99 -2.85
N PHE A 4 -13.11 9.76 -3.92
CA PHE A 4 -11.84 9.04 -3.88
C PHE A 4 -10.68 9.91 -3.39
N LEU A 5 -10.71 11.22 -3.67
CA LEU A 5 -9.62 12.13 -3.32
C LEU A 5 -9.39 12.21 -1.79
N PRO A 6 -10.42 12.35 -0.94
CA PRO A 6 -10.23 12.32 0.51
C PRO A 6 -9.78 10.96 1.06
N ILE A 7 -9.91 9.88 0.29
CA ILE A 7 -9.41 8.55 0.68
C ILE A 7 -7.91 8.49 0.36
N LEU A 8 -7.54 8.92 -0.85
CA LEU A 8 -6.15 9.00 -1.28
C LEU A 8 -5.32 9.90 -0.39
N ASP A 9 -5.86 11.03 0.07
CA ASP A 9 -5.11 11.93 0.95
C ASP A 9 -4.81 11.33 2.33
N VAL A 10 -5.75 10.56 2.89
CA VAL A 10 -5.53 9.79 4.13
C VAL A 10 -4.46 8.72 3.91
N ILE A 11 -4.53 8.00 2.79
CA ILE A 11 -3.54 6.97 2.45
C ILE A 11 -2.16 7.61 2.26
N ARG A 12 -2.06 8.71 1.51
CA ARG A 12 -0.81 9.45 1.28
C ARG A 12 -0.16 9.85 2.60
N SER A 13 -0.89 10.57 3.44
CA SER A 13 -0.35 11.09 4.70
C SER A 13 0.12 9.97 5.63
N ARG A 14 -0.69 8.93 5.82
CA ARG A 14 -0.32 7.80 6.69
C ARG A 14 0.81 6.95 6.11
N LEU A 15 0.83 6.76 4.79
CA LEU A 15 1.89 5.99 4.14
C LEU A 15 3.24 6.72 4.21
N ALA A 16 3.25 8.05 4.18
CA ALA A 16 4.46 8.84 4.40
C ALA A 16 5.08 8.57 5.80
N GLU A 17 4.27 8.58 6.85
CA GLU A 17 4.70 8.27 8.22
C GLU A 17 5.23 6.83 8.33
N ILE A 18 4.50 5.87 7.75
CA ILE A 18 4.90 4.45 7.74
C ILE A 18 6.22 4.26 6.99
N LEU A 19 6.41 4.92 5.84
CA LEU A 19 7.67 4.87 5.09
C LEU A 19 8.83 5.44 5.91
N SER A 20 8.62 6.52 6.67
CA SER A 20 9.65 7.03 7.57
C SER A 20 10.05 5.98 8.61
N LYS A 21 9.07 5.39 9.30
CA LYS A 21 9.31 4.34 10.31
C LYS A 21 9.99 3.10 9.71
N ASN A 22 9.60 2.70 8.50
CA ASN A 22 10.18 1.56 7.80
C ASN A 22 11.65 1.81 7.47
N ARG A 23 11.98 3.01 6.97
CA ARG A 23 13.37 3.41 6.74
C ARG A 23 14.19 3.34 8.02
N ASP A 24 13.68 3.89 9.12
CA ASP A 24 14.38 3.87 10.42
C ASP A 24 14.59 2.44 10.93
N GLY A 25 13.58 1.59 10.79
CA GLY A 25 13.65 0.16 11.11
C GLY A 25 14.69 -0.58 10.26
N MET A 26 14.72 -0.34 8.95
CA MET A 26 15.70 -0.93 8.03
C MET A 26 17.13 -0.45 8.27
N CYS A 27 17.32 0.81 8.67
CA CYS A 27 18.65 1.35 8.98
C CYS A 27 19.23 0.73 10.26
N SER A 28 18.38 0.49 11.26
CA SER A 28 18.79 -0.06 12.57
C SER A 28 18.67 -1.58 12.68
N TRP A 29 17.95 -2.22 11.76
CA TRP A 29 17.51 -3.62 11.86
C TRP A 29 16.81 -3.95 13.18
N ASP A 30 16.09 -2.97 13.71
CA ASP A 30 15.25 -3.10 14.89
C ASP A 30 13.95 -3.82 14.51
N LEU A 31 13.87 -5.09 14.90
CA LEU A 31 12.77 -5.99 14.54
C LEU A 31 11.43 -5.54 15.13
N GLU A 32 11.43 -4.86 16.28
CA GLU A 32 10.22 -4.32 16.88
C GLU A 32 9.69 -3.15 16.03
N LYS A 33 10.57 -2.25 15.58
CA LYS A 33 10.18 -1.18 14.65
C LYS A 33 9.65 -1.71 13.33
N LEU A 34 10.31 -2.73 12.77
CA LEU A 34 9.85 -3.36 11.53
C LEU A 34 8.50 -4.07 11.71
N ARG A 35 8.27 -4.73 12.85
CA ARG A 35 6.97 -5.33 13.17
C ARG A 35 5.87 -4.28 13.26
N ASN A 36 6.14 -3.18 13.96
CA ASN A 36 5.20 -2.06 14.09
C ASN A 36 4.83 -1.43 12.74
N VAL A 37 5.76 -1.39 11.78
CA VAL A 37 5.46 -0.97 10.39
C VAL A 37 4.45 -1.91 9.74
N GLY A 38 4.60 -3.22 9.92
CA GLY A 38 3.64 -4.21 9.44
C GLY A 38 2.25 -4.00 10.05
N ASP A 39 2.17 -3.79 11.35
CA ASP A 39 0.91 -3.52 12.06
C ASP A 39 0.27 -2.20 11.60
N ASP A 40 1.05 -1.14 11.41
CA ASP A 40 0.57 0.15 10.91
C ASP A 40 0.00 0.04 9.48
N LEU A 41 0.61 -0.77 8.61
CA LEU A 41 0.11 -1.04 7.26
C LEU A 41 -1.22 -1.81 7.30
N ILE A 42 -1.31 -2.85 8.13
CA ILE A 42 -2.56 -3.62 8.29
C ILE A 42 -3.66 -2.70 8.81
N LYS A 43 -3.36 -1.89 9.83
CA LYS A 43 -4.30 -0.91 10.38
C LYS A 43 -4.74 0.10 9.33
N LEU A 44 -3.80 0.68 8.58
CA LEU A 44 -4.12 1.58 7.46
C LEU A 44 -5.08 0.91 6.48
N SER A 45 -4.79 -0.32 6.07
CA SER A 45 -5.63 -1.07 5.12
C SER A 45 -7.06 -1.27 5.66
N SER A 46 -7.20 -1.66 6.93
CA SER A 46 -8.50 -1.85 7.57
C SER A 46 -9.29 -0.55 7.67
N ASP A 47 -8.64 0.56 8.03
CA ASP A 47 -9.29 1.86 8.21
C ASP A 47 -9.84 2.43 6.89
N VAL A 48 -9.14 2.18 5.77
CA VAL A 48 -9.56 2.69 4.46
C VAL A 48 -10.45 1.72 3.68
N TYR A 49 -10.53 0.46 4.09
CA TYR A 49 -11.28 -0.58 3.38
C TYR A 49 -12.76 -0.23 3.13
N PRO A 50 -13.56 0.21 4.12
CA PRO A 50 -14.98 0.53 3.89
C PRO A 50 -15.14 1.64 2.84
N ARG A 51 -14.32 2.69 2.95
CA ARG A 51 -14.34 3.84 2.04
C ARG A 51 -13.90 3.45 0.62
N LEU A 52 -12.89 2.60 0.49
CA LEU A 52 -12.44 2.05 -0.78
C LEU A 52 -13.47 1.11 -1.43
N LEU A 53 -14.25 0.39 -0.61
CA LEU A 53 -15.33 -0.48 -1.09
C LEU A 53 -16.49 0.34 -1.68
N GLU A 54 -16.87 1.46 -1.05
CA GLU A 54 -17.92 2.38 -1.53
C GLU A 54 -17.65 2.92 -2.94
N VAL A 55 -16.38 3.02 -3.31
CA VAL A 55 -15.88 3.51 -4.60
C VAL A 55 -15.42 2.37 -5.51
N GLY A 56 -15.70 1.11 -5.13
CA GLY A 56 -15.44 -0.08 -5.94
C GLY A 56 -13.95 -0.43 -6.14
N HIS A 57 -13.05 0.08 -5.29
CA HIS A 57 -11.61 -0.04 -5.49
C HIS A 57 -10.95 -0.97 -4.46
N ARG A 58 -10.71 -2.23 -4.83
CA ARG A 58 -10.17 -3.23 -3.89
C ARG A 58 -8.65 -3.37 -3.89
N ILE A 59 -7.99 -2.95 -4.96
CA ILE A 59 -6.56 -3.25 -5.18
C ILE A 59 -5.68 -2.53 -4.15
N LEU A 60 -5.93 -1.24 -3.87
CA LEU A 60 -5.08 -0.44 -2.99
C LEU A 60 -5.10 -0.96 -1.54
N TYR A 61 -6.29 -1.33 -1.05
CA TYR A 61 -6.45 -2.02 0.23
C TYR A 61 -5.62 -3.31 0.26
N GLN A 62 -5.76 -4.15 -0.76
CA GLN A 62 -5.11 -5.45 -0.81
C GLN A 62 -3.59 -5.31 -0.81
N SER A 63 -3.04 -4.43 -1.65
CA SER A 63 -1.60 -4.18 -1.74
C SER A 63 -1.00 -3.70 -0.41
N ILE A 64 -1.66 -2.77 0.28
CA ILE A 64 -1.21 -2.27 1.59
C ILE A 64 -1.26 -3.39 2.64
N ARG A 65 -2.34 -4.17 2.66
CA ARG A 65 -2.53 -5.27 3.61
C ARG A 65 -1.49 -6.38 3.42
N GLU A 66 -1.25 -6.77 2.17
CA GLU A 66 -0.26 -7.81 1.82
C GLU A 66 1.15 -7.40 2.20
N ALA A 67 1.52 -6.13 1.96
CA ALA A 67 2.81 -5.59 2.40
C ALA A 67 2.95 -5.69 3.93
N GLY A 68 1.92 -5.31 4.69
CA GLY A 68 1.94 -5.40 6.15
C GLY A 68 2.09 -6.84 6.66
N LEU A 69 1.29 -7.78 6.12
CA LEU A 69 1.38 -9.20 6.49
C LEU A 69 2.73 -9.80 6.13
N GLY A 70 3.27 -9.46 4.97
CA GLY A 70 4.56 -9.94 4.52
C GLY A 70 5.71 -9.46 5.40
N ILE A 71 5.68 -8.19 5.84
CA ILE A 71 6.63 -7.66 6.82
C ILE A 71 6.55 -8.44 8.14
N ILE A 72 5.36 -8.62 8.72
CA ILE A 72 5.19 -9.34 10.00
C ILE A 72 5.72 -10.78 9.89
N TRP A 73 5.41 -11.44 8.78
CA TRP A 73 5.89 -12.79 8.52
C TRP A 73 7.41 -12.83 8.42
N ARG A 74 8.01 -11.88 7.68
CA ARG A 74 9.47 -11.79 7.51
C ARG A 74 10.18 -11.50 8.83
N VAL A 75 9.69 -10.57 9.65
CA VAL A 75 10.24 -10.30 10.98
C VAL A 75 10.22 -11.57 11.84
N SER A 76 9.10 -12.30 11.85
CA SER A 76 8.97 -13.52 12.64
C SER A 76 9.93 -14.63 12.18
N LEU A 77 10.24 -14.68 10.87
CA LEU A 77 11.25 -15.59 10.32
C LEU A 77 12.66 -15.22 10.79
N ILE A 78 13.00 -13.92 10.80
CA ILE A 78 14.29 -13.42 11.28
C ILE A 78 14.47 -13.74 12.77
N GLU A 79 13.46 -13.44 13.60
CA GLU A 79 13.49 -13.75 15.05
C GLU A 79 13.70 -15.24 15.31
N LYS A 80 13.04 -16.10 14.53
CA LYS A 80 13.18 -17.56 14.65
C LYS A 80 14.58 -18.04 14.25
N ASN A 81 15.17 -17.43 13.22
CA ASN A 81 16.49 -17.81 12.72
C ASN A 81 17.64 -17.22 13.55
N GLY A 82 17.39 -16.10 14.24
CA GLY A 82 18.37 -15.39 15.06
C GLY A 82 19.39 -14.55 14.27
N GLU A 83 19.24 -14.44 12.95
CA GLU A 83 20.12 -13.66 12.08
C GLU A 83 19.37 -12.99 10.93
N VAL A 84 19.85 -11.82 10.51
CA VAL A 84 19.36 -11.09 9.33
C VAL A 84 20.16 -11.51 8.11
N LYS A 85 19.49 -12.06 7.09
CA LYS A 85 20.12 -12.51 5.84
C LYS A 85 20.06 -11.46 4.74
N ALA A 86 20.84 -11.66 3.68
CA ALA A 86 20.83 -10.78 2.52
C ALA A 86 19.44 -10.74 1.86
N GLU A 87 18.78 -11.90 1.74
CA GLU A 87 17.43 -12.01 1.20
C GLU A 87 16.39 -11.21 2.02
N ASP A 88 16.60 -11.08 3.33
CA ASP A 88 15.73 -10.27 4.18
C ASP A 88 15.90 -8.77 3.86
N LYS A 89 17.15 -8.31 3.68
CA LYS A 89 17.43 -6.92 3.28
C LYS A 89 16.81 -6.58 1.95
N GLU A 90 16.96 -7.48 0.98
CA GLU A 90 16.36 -7.34 -0.34
C GLU A 90 14.82 -7.30 -0.25
N TYR A 91 14.22 -8.20 0.54
CA TYR A 91 12.78 -8.19 0.75
C TYR A 91 12.27 -6.85 1.29
N PHE A 92 12.87 -6.33 2.37
CA PHE A 92 12.46 -5.06 2.96
C PHE A 92 12.67 -3.87 2.01
N ALA A 93 13.78 -3.85 1.25
CA ALA A 93 14.02 -2.84 0.23
C ALA A 93 12.94 -2.86 -0.86
N ASN A 94 12.61 -4.04 -1.40
CA ASN A 94 11.59 -4.19 -2.43
C ASN A 94 10.21 -3.75 -1.94
N VAL A 95 9.83 -4.10 -0.71
CA VAL A 95 8.57 -3.65 -0.11
C VAL A 95 8.56 -2.13 0.09
N TYR A 96 9.67 -1.56 0.57
CA TYR A 96 9.83 -0.11 0.73
C TYR A 96 9.63 0.62 -0.60
N GLU A 97 10.32 0.20 -1.65
CA GLU A 97 10.23 0.81 -2.98
C GLU A 97 8.82 0.70 -3.57
N ALA A 98 8.16 -0.45 -3.41
CA ALA A 98 6.78 -0.64 -3.87
C ALA A 98 5.81 0.33 -3.17
N LEU A 99 5.91 0.44 -1.84
CA LEU A 99 5.09 1.37 -1.05
C LEU A 99 5.42 2.84 -1.37
N GLN A 100 6.69 3.16 -1.59
CA GLN A 100 7.13 4.50 -2.00
C GLN A 100 6.58 4.86 -3.37
N ASN A 101 6.58 3.94 -4.33
CA ASN A 101 5.97 4.15 -5.64
C ASN A 101 4.46 4.42 -5.54
N ILE A 102 3.75 3.68 -4.68
CA ILE A 102 2.33 3.96 -4.41
C ILE A 102 2.16 5.38 -3.85
N HIS A 103 2.95 5.74 -2.83
CA HIS A 103 2.91 7.07 -2.22
C HIS A 103 3.13 8.17 -3.27
N MET A 104 4.20 8.08 -4.07
CA MET A 104 4.54 9.07 -5.09
C MET A 104 3.47 9.20 -6.17
N LYS A 105 2.87 8.09 -6.61
CA LYS A 105 1.78 8.13 -7.60
C LYS A 105 0.52 8.78 -7.04
N ILE A 106 0.23 8.61 -5.75
CA ILE A 106 -0.88 9.29 -5.09
C ILE A 106 -0.59 10.78 -4.98
N GLU A 107 0.61 11.14 -4.51
CA GLU A 107 1.06 12.53 -4.33
C GLU A 107 1.07 13.32 -5.65
N SER A 108 1.55 12.72 -6.74
CA SER A 108 1.58 13.36 -8.06
C SER A 108 0.22 13.42 -8.76
N GLY A 109 -0.81 12.78 -8.18
CA GLY A 109 -2.13 12.60 -8.79
C GLY A 109 -2.16 11.59 -9.96
N GLU A 110 -1.04 10.94 -10.30
CA GLU A 110 -0.99 9.87 -11.31
C GLU A 110 -1.96 8.74 -10.98
N TYR A 111 -2.02 8.32 -9.72
CA TYR A 111 -2.91 7.24 -9.28
C TYR A 111 -4.38 7.59 -9.55
N TYR A 112 -4.79 8.82 -9.20
CA TYR A 112 -6.17 9.26 -9.43
C TYR A 112 -6.51 9.35 -10.92
N ARG A 113 -5.58 9.86 -11.75
CA ARG A 113 -5.76 9.91 -13.21
C ARG A 113 -5.92 8.51 -13.82
N ALA A 114 -5.09 7.54 -13.42
CA ALA A 114 -5.22 6.16 -13.88
C ALA A 114 -6.59 5.56 -13.53
N LEU A 115 -7.13 5.89 -12.35
CA LEU A 115 -8.49 5.45 -11.98
C LEU A 115 -9.59 6.10 -12.82
N LEU A 116 -9.47 7.39 -13.13
CA LEU A 116 -10.39 8.07 -14.03
C LEU A 116 -10.37 7.46 -15.43
N GLU A 117 -9.19 7.13 -15.95
CA GLU A 117 -9.03 6.48 -17.25
C GLU A 117 -9.70 5.10 -17.29
N ILE A 118 -9.49 4.27 -16.27
CA ILE A 118 -10.13 2.95 -16.16
C ILE A 118 -11.66 3.09 -16.07
N ALA A 119 -12.15 4.03 -15.24
CA ALA A 119 -13.58 4.28 -15.10
C ALA A 119 -14.23 4.81 -16.38
N ASN A 120 -13.51 5.64 -17.14
CA ASN A 120 -13.98 6.15 -18.43
C ASN A 120 -13.98 5.06 -19.51
N LYS A 121 -12.97 4.17 -19.51
CA LYS A 121 -12.94 3.02 -20.42
C LYS A 121 -14.13 2.10 -20.19
N ARG A 122 -14.38 1.68 -18.94
CA ARG A 122 -15.54 0.83 -18.59
C ARG A 122 -16.87 1.42 -19.06
N ARG A 123 -17.07 2.73 -18.89
CA ARG A 123 -18.30 3.42 -19.34
C ARG A 123 -18.46 3.47 -20.86
N ARG A 124 -17.36 3.47 -21.63
CA ARG A 124 -17.43 3.39 -23.11
C ARG A 124 -17.80 1.98 -23.54
N ASP A 125 -17.12 0.99 -22.98
CA ASP A 125 -17.36 -0.43 -23.29
C ASP A 125 -18.82 -0.84 -22.97
N GLU A 126 -19.38 -0.35 -21.86
CA GLU A 126 -20.79 -0.55 -21.50
C GLU A 126 -21.75 0.11 -22.52
N LYS A 127 -21.48 1.34 -22.97
CA LYS A 127 -22.33 2.03 -23.96
C LYS A 127 -22.32 1.36 -25.31
N GLU A 128 -21.19 0.81 -25.75
CA GLU A 128 -21.07 0.10 -27.02
C GLU A 128 -21.85 -1.23 -27.01
N GLN A 129 -21.98 -1.89 -25.85
CA GLN A 129 -22.81 -3.10 -25.70
C GLN A 129 -24.32 -2.84 -25.73
N PHE A 130 -24.78 -1.62 -25.45
CA PHE A 130 -26.21 -1.25 -25.50
C PHE A 130 -26.66 -0.71 -26.87
N ILE A 131 -25.75 -0.57 -27.85
CA ILE A 131 -26.04 -0.09 -29.21
C ILE A 131 -26.09 -1.24 -30.23
N LEU A 132 -25.84 -2.49 -29.80
CA LEU A 132 -25.99 -3.73 -30.56
C LEU A 132 -27.21 -4.52 -30.09
#